data_AF-A0AAD6FP99-F1
#
_entry.id   AF-A0AAD6FP99-F1
#
_cell.length_a   1.000
_cell.length_b   1.000
_cell.length_c   1.000
_cell.angle_alpha   90.00
_cell.angle_beta   90.00
_cell.angle_gamma   90.00
#
_symmetry.space_group_name_H-M   'P 1'
#
loop_
_entity.id
_entity.type
_entity.pdbx_description
1 polymer ?
#
loop_
_entity_poly.entity_id
_entity_poly.type
_entity_poly.pdbx_seq_one_letter_code
_entity_poly.pdbx_strand_id
1 'polypeptide(L)'
;MLEEILDCTIAEARRDRATWDVSIMELKAFIALLYVRGFGKSCAWVVYRSCMSQENIPRRDFMLQLAHELRAEWMASKAPPLADLPFSGAGAEERRRMTCMVKAHCMQNKTFCKCVKCGDAVCGKCTAKVLSVCNNCV
;
A
#
# COMPACT_ATOMS: atom_id res chain seq x y z
N MET A 1 -5.28 6.32 -19.31
CA MET A 1 -5.54 7.24 -18.18
C MET A 1 -4.26 7.80 -17.55
N LEU A 2 -3.45 7.03 -16.81
CA LEU A 2 -2.24 7.59 -16.19
C LEU A 2 -1.23 8.15 -17.21
N GLU A 3 -1.07 7.47 -18.35
CA GLU A 3 -0.25 7.93 -19.48
C GLU A 3 -0.83 9.20 -20.13
N GLU A 4 -2.16 9.32 -20.22
CA GLU A 4 -2.77 10.54 -20.78
C GLU A 4 -2.60 11.74 -19.84
N ILE A 5 -2.72 11.53 -18.52
CA ILE A 5 -2.42 12.58 -17.53
C ILE A 5 -0.95 12.98 -17.63
N LEU A 6 -0.05 12.01 -17.84
CA LEU A 6 1.37 12.26 -18.04
C LEU A 6 1.62 13.13 -19.26
N ASP A 7 1.08 12.73 -20.42
CA ASP A 7 1.25 13.43 -21.69
C ASP A 7 0.69 14.85 -21.62
N CYS A 8 -0.50 15.03 -21.03
CA CYS A 8 -1.08 16.36 -20.83
C CYS A 8 -0.25 17.21 -19.87
N THR A 9 0.31 16.62 -18.80
CA THR A 9 1.15 17.35 -17.83
C THR A 9 2.47 17.79 -18.47
N ILE A 10 3.10 16.93 -19.27
CA ILE A 10 4.32 17.25 -20.02
C ILE A 10 4.05 18.32 -21.07
N ALA A 11 2.95 18.18 -21.82
CA ALA A 11 2.53 19.17 -22.81
C ALA A 11 2.26 20.53 -22.17
N GLU A 12 1.62 20.56 -20.99
CA GLU A 12 1.41 21.79 -20.23
C GLU A 12 2.73 22.44 -19.81
N ALA A 13 3.57 21.67 -19.11
CA ALA A 13 4.81 22.19 -18.52
C ALA A 13 5.78 22.70 -19.59
N ARG A 14 5.78 22.09 -20.78
CA ARG A 14 6.60 22.51 -21.91
C ARG A 14 6.15 23.84 -22.53
N ARG A 15 4.95 24.34 -22.23
CA ARG A 15 4.54 25.70 -22.63
C ARG A 15 5.41 26.78 -21.99
N ASP A 16 5.82 26.56 -20.73
CA ASP A 16 6.66 27.50 -19.98
C ASP A 16 8.11 27.01 -19.78
N ARG A 17 8.35 25.69 -19.86
CA ARG A 17 9.65 25.06 -19.57
C ARG A 17 9.97 23.99 -20.61
N ALA A 18 10.64 24.39 -21.69
CA ALA A 18 10.88 23.56 -22.88
C ALA A 18 11.52 22.18 -22.61
N THR A 19 12.34 22.04 -21.56
CA THR A 19 13.04 20.80 -21.23
C THR A 19 12.40 20.02 -20.08
N TRP A 20 11.19 20.41 -19.65
CA TRP A 20 10.53 19.73 -18.55
C TRP A 20 9.99 18.37 -19.01
N ASP A 21 10.29 17.37 -18.18
CA ASP A 21 9.89 15.98 -18.31
C ASP A 21 9.56 15.47 -16.91
N VAL A 22 8.65 14.52 -16.85
CA VAL A 22 8.32 13.78 -15.65
C VAL A 22 8.04 12.35 -16.08
N SER A 23 8.60 11.39 -15.37
CA SER A 23 8.34 9.98 -15.64
C SER A 23 6.99 9.56 -15.05
N ILE A 24 6.43 8.47 -15.58
CA ILE A 24 5.19 7.88 -15.03
C ILE A 24 5.34 7.51 -13.53
N MET A 25 6.55 7.15 -13.10
CA MET A 25 6.86 6.81 -11.72
C MET A 25 6.85 8.04 -10.80
N GLU A 26 7.39 9.16 -11.27
CA GLU A 26 7.35 10.43 -10.55
C GLU A 26 5.91 10.97 -10.45
N LEU A 27 5.11 10.83 -11.52
CA LEU A 27 3.70 11.18 -11.49
C LEU A 27 2.93 10.33 -10.46
N LYS A 28 3.17 9.01 -10.44
CA LYS A 28 2.58 8.10 -9.44
C LYS A 28 3.02 8.44 -8.01
N ALA A 29 4.29 8.78 -7.80
CA ALA A 29 4.81 9.21 -6.51
C ALA A 29 4.16 10.53 -6.05
N PHE A 30 4.00 11.50 -6.96
CA PHE A 30 3.31 12.75 -6.69
C PHE A 30 1.85 12.52 -6.29
N ILE A 31 1.12 11.72 -7.05
CA ILE A 31 -0.26 11.34 -6.73
C ILE A 31 -0.32 10.64 -5.36
N ALA A 32 0.55 9.67 -5.09
CA ALA A 32 0.61 8.97 -3.80
C ALA A 32 0.86 9.94 -2.63
N LEU A 33 1.77 10.92 -2.80
CA LEU A 33 2.03 11.96 -1.81
C LEU A 33 0.80 12.84 -1.56
N LEU A 34 0.03 13.18 -2.60
CA LEU A 34 -1.22 13.92 -2.47
C LEU A 34 -2.28 13.13 -1.70
N TYR A 35 -2.36 11.82 -1.90
CA TYR A 35 -3.26 10.93 -1.16
C TYR A 35 -2.87 10.80 0.32
N VAL A 36 -1.59 10.55 0.62
CA VAL A 36 -1.09 10.41 2.00
C VAL A 36 -1.26 11.70 2.80
N ARG A 37 -1.09 12.86 2.16
CA ARG A 37 -1.26 14.17 2.81
C ARG A 37 -2.72 14.64 2.93
N GLY A 38 -3.70 13.84 2.52
CA GLY A 38 -5.12 14.16 2.66
C GLY A 38 -5.66 15.24 1.70
N PHE A 39 -4.81 15.77 0.81
CA PHE A 39 -5.21 16.67 -0.28
C PHE A 39 -5.86 15.91 -1.47
N GLY A 40 -5.73 14.58 -1.49
CA GLY A 40 -5.94 13.71 -2.65
C GLY A 40 -7.36 13.51 -3.14
N LYS A 41 -8.37 14.27 -2.67
CA LYS A 41 -9.69 14.21 -3.30
C LYS A 41 -9.85 15.27 -4.39
N SER A 42 -9.41 16.50 -4.17
CA SER A 42 -9.73 17.66 -5.03
C SER A 42 -8.71 17.85 -6.16
N CYS A 43 -7.40 17.81 -5.85
CA CYS A 43 -6.37 18.17 -6.83
C CYS A 43 -6.24 17.16 -7.97
N ALA A 44 -6.34 15.85 -7.71
CA ALA A 44 -6.27 14.83 -8.77
C ALA A 44 -7.45 14.93 -9.76
N TRP A 45 -8.65 15.24 -9.27
CA TRP A 45 -9.83 15.44 -10.12
C TRP A 45 -9.78 16.76 -10.89
N VAL A 46 -9.20 17.82 -10.31
CA VAL A 46 -9.03 19.12 -11.00
C VAL A 46 -8.06 19.01 -12.18
N VAL A 47 -6.95 18.27 -12.01
CA VAL A 47 -6.00 17.99 -13.11
C VAL A 47 -6.68 17.15 -14.19
N TYR A 48 -7.39 16.07 -13.80
CA TYR A 48 -8.14 15.24 -14.73
C TYR A 48 -9.19 16.01 -15.53
N ARG A 49 -10.04 16.81 -14.86
CA ARG A 49 -11.08 17.61 -15.51
C ARG A 49 -10.52 18.64 -16.49
N SER A 50 -9.33 19.18 -16.23
CA SER A 50 -8.68 20.17 -17.09
C SER A 50 -8.08 19.53 -18.34
N CYS A 51 -7.72 18.23 -18.28
CA CYS A 51 -7.15 17.48 -19.41
C CYS A 51 -8.20 16.71 -20.22
N MET A 52 -9.31 16.31 -19.59
CA MET A 52 -10.34 15.43 -20.18
C MET A 52 -11.68 16.14 -20.37
N SER A 53 -11.69 17.26 -21.10
CA SER A 53 -12.93 18.02 -21.37
C SER A 53 -13.93 17.28 -22.29
N GLN A 54 -13.59 16.10 -22.81
CA GLN A 54 -14.43 15.36 -23.77
C GLN A 54 -15.15 14.13 -23.19
N GLU A 55 -14.72 13.55 -22.06
CA GLU A 55 -15.38 12.40 -21.44
C GLU A 55 -15.76 12.67 -19.98
N ASN A 56 -17.07 12.71 -19.73
CA ASN A 56 -17.66 13.17 -18.46
C ASN A 56 -17.68 12.05 -17.41
N ILE A 57 -16.50 11.49 -17.07
CA ILE A 57 -16.39 10.43 -16.06
C ILE A 57 -16.67 11.03 -14.67
N PRO A 58 -17.62 10.47 -13.89
CA PRO A 58 -17.87 10.92 -12.53
C PRO A 58 -16.60 10.81 -11.67
N ARG A 59 -16.34 11.82 -10.83
CA ARG A 59 -15.16 11.88 -9.94
C ARG A 59 -14.92 10.60 -9.14
N ARG A 60 -15.99 9.96 -8.69
CA ARG A 60 -15.94 8.69 -7.95
C ARG A 60 -15.34 7.58 -8.80
N ASP A 61 -15.77 7.47 -10.05
CA ASP A 61 -15.37 6.40 -10.95
C ASP A 61 -13.93 6.62 -11.43
N PHE A 62 -13.54 7.88 -11.66
CA PHE A 62 -12.13 8.25 -11.86
C PHE A 62 -11.25 7.81 -10.68
N MET A 63 -11.66 8.10 -9.44
CA MET A 63 -10.90 7.71 -8.24
C MET A 63 -10.80 6.19 -8.11
N LEU A 64 -11.85 5.45 -8.47
CA LEU A 64 -11.86 3.99 -8.45
C LEU A 64 -10.95 3.40 -9.52
N GLN A 65 -10.96 3.97 -10.73
CA GLN A 65 -10.10 3.54 -11.84
C GLN A 65 -8.63 3.80 -11.53
N LEU A 66 -8.30 5.00 -11.02
CA LEU A 66 -6.95 5.34 -10.58
C LEU A 66 -6.46 4.39 -9.46
N ALA A 67 -7.30 4.11 -8.47
CA ALA A 67 -6.97 3.16 -7.41
C ALA A 67 -6.76 1.74 -7.96
N HIS A 68 -7.52 1.33 -8.96
CA HIS A 68 -7.38 0.03 -9.61
C HIS A 68 -6.05 -0.08 -10.37
N GLU A 69 -5.70 0.93 -11.18
CA GLU A 69 -4.44 0.96 -11.94
C GLU A 69 -3.22 0.93 -11.02
N LEU A 70 -3.19 1.77 -9.98
CA LEU A 70 -2.09 1.80 -9.00
C LEU A 70 -1.97 0.48 -8.22
N ARG A 71 -3.11 -0.14 -7.88
CA ARG A 71 -3.12 -1.43 -7.19
C ARG A 71 -2.64 -2.57 -8.11
N ALA A 72 -3.07 -2.59 -9.37
CA ALA A 72 -2.70 -3.61 -10.32
C ALA A 72 -1.18 -3.63 -10.56
N GLU A 73 -0.57 -2.47 -10.73
CA GLU A 73 0.88 -2.35 -10.88
C GLU A 73 1.65 -2.80 -9.63
N TRP A 74 1.20 -2.38 -8.44
CA TRP A 74 1.81 -2.84 -7.19
C TRP A 74 1.73 -4.35 -7.05
N MET A 75 0.56 -4.95 -7.33
CA MET A 75 0.38 -6.40 -7.26
C MET A 75 1.22 -7.13 -8.31
N ALA A 76 1.33 -6.61 -9.53
CA ALA A 76 2.22 -7.16 -10.57
C ALA A 76 3.70 -7.10 -10.16
N SER A 77 4.13 -6.02 -9.51
CA SER A 77 5.50 -5.89 -8.97
C SER A 77 5.80 -6.81 -7.78
N LYS A 78 4.75 -7.35 -7.14
CA LYS A 78 4.82 -8.30 -6.03
C LYS A 78 4.44 -9.72 -6.44
N ALA A 79 4.04 -9.93 -7.69
CA ALA A 79 3.75 -11.26 -8.21
C ALA A 79 5.06 -12.05 -8.23
N PRO A 80 5.11 -13.23 -7.62
CA PRO A 80 6.24 -14.14 -7.80
C PRO A 80 6.40 -14.42 -9.30
N PRO A 81 7.63 -14.59 -9.83
CA PRO A 81 7.81 -15.10 -11.18
C PRO A 81 7.01 -16.41 -11.29
N LEU A 82 6.15 -16.51 -12.31
CA LEU A 82 5.48 -17.75 -12.66
C LEU A 82 6.56 -18.74 -13.11
N ALA A 83 7.19 -19.42 -12.16
CA ALA A 83 7.92 -20.63 -12.42
C ALA A 83 6.88 -21.75 -12.47
N ASP A 84 6.69 -22.31 -13.66
CA ASP A 84 6.00 -23.57 -13.92
C ASP A 84 6.69 -24.71 -13.13
N LEU A 85 6.38 -24.81 -11.85
CA LEU A 85 6.80 -25.93 -11.01
C LEU A 85 5.55 -26.67 -10.51
N PRO A 86 5.52 -28.00 -10.63
CA PRO A 86 4.40 -28.79 -10.16
C PRO A 86 4.20 -28.53 -8.67
N PHE A 87 2.97 -28.15 -8.33
CA PHE A 87 2.49 -27.94 -6.97
C PHE A 87 2.87 -29.12 -6.07
N SER A 88 3.95 -28.98 -5.31
CA SER A 88 4.15 -29.67 -4.04
C SER A 88 3.88 -28.66 -2.95
N GLY A 89 2.70 -28.79 -2.34
CA GLY A 89 2.26 -27.97 -1.23
C GLY A 89 3.21 -28.06 -0.05
N ALA A 90 4.18 -27.15 0.01
CA ALA A 90 4.99 -26.89 1.18
C ALA A 90 5.45 -25.43 1.15
N GLY A 91 4.83 -24.59 1.99
CA GLY A 91 5.54 -23.43 2.54
C GLY A 91 5.12 -22.02 2.12
N ALA A 92 3.89 -21.78 1.66
CA ALA A 92 3.25 -20.49 1.94
C ALA A 92 2.50 -20.63 3.27
N GLU A 93 3.24 -20.78 4.37
CA GLU A 93 2.65 -20.73 5.70
C GLU A 93 2.23 -19.27 5.94
N GLU A 94 1.02 -18.95 5.48
CA GLU A 94 0.31 -17.74 5.83
C GLU A 94 0.42 -17.60 7.34
N ARG A 95 1.27 -16.65 7.80
CA ARG A 95 1.63 -16.50 9.22
C ARG A 95 0.34 -16.50 10.02
N ARG A 96 0.00 -17.63 10.64
CA ARG A 96 -1.29 -17.77 11.28
C ARG A 96 -1.29 -16.88 12.51
N ARG A 97 -2.24 -15.95 12.56
CA ARG A 97 -2.38 -15.05 13.70
C ARG A 97 -2.75 -15.88 14.94
N MET A 98 -1.86 -15.90 15.93
CA MET A 98 -2.00 -16.65 17.17
C MET A 98 -2.77 -15.85 18.22
N THR A 99 -3.24 -16.52 19.27
CA THR A 99 -3.82 -15.87 20.45
C THR A 99 -2.75 -15.70 21.53
N CYS A 100 -2.69 -14.53 22.17
CA CYS A 100 -1.78 -14.27 23.29
C CYS A 100 -2.02 -15.28 24.42
N MET A 101 -0.94 -15.89 24.90
CA MET A 101 -0.96 -16.91 25.95
C MET A 101 -0.82 -16.34 27.37
N VAL A 102 -0.69 -15.02 27.51
CA VAL A 102 -0.58 -14.35 28.81
C VAL A 102 -1.97 -14.23 29.46
N LYS A 103 -2.49 -15.33 30.00
CA LYS A 103 -3.88 -15.43 30.51
C LYS A 103 -4.17 -14.53 31.71
N ALA A 104 -3.16 -14.14 32.49
CA ALA A 104 -3.34 -13.41 33.74
C ALA A 104 -3.97 -12.01 33.56
N HIS A 105 -3.66 -11.31 32.47
CA HIS A 105 -4.12 -9.93 32.22
C HIS A 105 -4.43 -9.64 30.75
N CYS A 106 -4.35 -10.65 29.86
CA CYS A 106 -4.68 -10.49 28.45
C CYS A 106 -6.05 -11.09 28.14
N MET A 107 -6.93 -10.28 27.55
CA MET A 107 -8.20 -10.73 26.99
C MET A 107 -8.01 -11.41 25.61
N GLN A 108 -7.10 -12.39 25.52
CA GLN A 108 -6.87 -13.19 24.30
C GLN A 108 -6.57 -12.38 23.03
N ASN A 109 -5.84 -11.26 23.19
CA ASN A 109 -5.42 -10.44 22.06
C ASN A 109 -4.69 -11.27 21.01
N LYS A 110 -4.98 -10.99 19.74
CA LYS A 110 -4.34 -11.68 18.62
C LYS A 110 -2.96 -11.10 18.34
N THR A 111 -2.02 -11.95 17.96
CA THR A 111 -0.62 -11.58 17.77
C THR A 111 0.08 -12.47 16.73
N PHE A 112 1.15 -11.94 16.15
CA PHE A 112 2.12 -12.71 15.37
C PHE A 112 3.46 -12.88 16.11
N CYS A 113 3.62 -12.21 17.26
CA CYS A 113 4.86 -12.17 18.02
C CYS A 113 4.94 -13.32 19.02
N LYS A 114 6.16 -13.77 19.29
CA LYS A 114 6.49 -14.78 20.30
C LYS A 114 7.44 -14.19 21.34
N CYS A 115 7.34 -14.68 22.57
CA CYS A 115 8.26 -14.30 23.63
C CYS A 115 9.66 -14.82 23.29
N VAL A 116 10.68 -13.96 23.37
CA VAL A 116 12.07 -14.39 23.10
C VAL A 116 12.61 -15.37 24.14
N LYS A 117 12.00 -15.44 25.34
CA LYS A 117 12.42 -16.36 26.42
C LYS A 117 11.66 -17.69 26.40
N CYS A 118 10.33 -17.66 26.41
CA CYS A 118 9.52 -18.89 26.49
C CYS A 118 8.93 -19.36 25.15
N GLY A 119 9.03 -18.59 24.07
CA GLY A 119 8.48 -18.94 22.76
C GLY A 119 6.95 -18.80 22.63
N ASP A 120 6.24 -18.51 23.71
CA ASP A 120 4.78 -18.38 23.70
C ASP A 120 4.31 -17.17 22.89
N ALA A 121 3.15 -17.30 22.26
CA ALA A 121 2.51 -16.20 21.54
C ALA A 121 2.14 -15.06 22.49
N VAL A 122 2.60 -13.84 22.23
CA VAL A 122 2.43 -12.68 23.11
C VAL A 122 2.07 -11.42 22.35
N CYS A 123 1.12 -10.64 22.88
CA CYS A 123 0.69 -9.38 22.28
C CYS A 123 1.57 -8.19 22.72
N GLY A 124 1.50 -7.08 21.99
CA GLY A 124 2.25 -5.85 22.32
C GLY A 124 1.92 -5.22 23.68
N LYS A 125 0.75 -5.53 24.28
CA LYS A 125 0.40 -5.08 25.64
C LYS A 125 1.04 -5.92 26.74
N CYS A 126 1.32 -7.19 26.45
CA CYS A 126 1.84 -8.16 27.41
C CYS A 126 3.35 -8.36 27.25
N THR A 127 4.01 -7.49 26.50
CA THR A 127 5.45 -7.52 26.25
C THR A 127 6.11 -6.22 26.63
N ALA A 128 7.34 -6.29 27.12
CA ALA A 128 8.22 -5.13 27.16
C ALA A 128 8.56 -4.71 25.72
N LYS A 129 8.16 -3.49 25.32
CA LYS A 129 8.23 -2.97 23.93
C LYS A 129 9.58 -3.14 23.23
N VAL A 130 10.67 -3.23 23.99
CA VAL A 130 12.04 -3.26 23.45
C VAL A 130 12.51 -4.67 23.08
N LEU A 131 12.03 -5.72 23.77
CA LEU A 131 12.59 -7.08 23.62
C LEU A 131 11.55 -8.18 23.35
N SER A 132 10.26 -7.85 23.24
CA SER A 132 9.17 -8.85 23.13
C SER A 132 9.23 -9.92 24.23
N VAL A 133 9.66 -9.57 25.44
CA VAL A 133 9.65 -10.48 26.60
C VAL A 133 8.29 -10.38 27.28
N CYS A 134 7.62 -11.52 27.49
CA CYS A 134 6.31 -11.54 28.13
C CYS A 134 6.40 -11.24 29.63
N ASN A 135 5.32 -10.72 30.20
CA ASN A 135 5.25 -10.44 31.65
C ASN A 135 5.43 -11.67 32.55
N ASN A 136 5.31 -12.90 32.04
CA ASN A 136 5.60 -14.11 32.82
C ASN A 136 7.12 -14.41 32.87
N CYS A 137 7.92 -13.75 32.03
CA CYS A 137 9.37 -13.93 31.93
C CYS A 137 10.16 -12.64 32.23
N VAL A 138 9.47 -11.58 32.64
CA VAL A 138 10.03 -10.39 33.30
C VAL A 138 10.03 -10.67 34.78
#